data_AF-A0A9D2KVQ1-F1
#
_entry.id   AF-A0A9D2KVQ1-F1
#
_cell.length_a   1.000
_cell.length_b   1.000
_cell.length_c   1.000
_cell.angle_alpha   90.00
_cell.angle_beta   90.00
_cell.angle_gamma   90.00
#
_symmetry.space_group_name_H-M   'P 1'
#
loop_
_entity.id
_entity.type
_entity.pdbx_description
1 polymer ?
#
loop_
_entity_poly.entity_id
_entity_poly.type
_entity_poly.pdbx_seq_one_letter_code
_entity_poly.pdbx_strand_id
1 'polypeptide(L)'
;MFATDKSIDSLRQLFAEFKKYLNLQKEYTRLEVTEKLSVLLSMLIVILLVVILGMMALFYLSFTMAYVLAPAVGGITVSFSLLAVFYALLAILLVSFRKRLIIDPMVKFIAGLFMKTPEKNNPPTQP
;
A
#
# COMPACT_ATOMS: atom_id res chain seq x y z
N MET A 1 21.74 53.37 9.33
CA MET A 1 21.02 52.96 8.10
C MET A 1 21.92 52.30 7.05
N PHE A 2 23.26 52.20 7.22
CA PHE A 2 24.19 51.72 6.17
C PHE A 2 24.67 50.25 6.29
N ALA A 3 24.38 49.54 7.38
CA ALA A 3 24.87 48.16 7.57
C ALA A 3 23.94 47.09 6.95
N THR A 4 22.66 47.42 6.78
CA THR A 4 21.62 46.48 6.30
C THR A 4 21.70 46.24 4.79
N ASP A 5 22.02 47.27 3.98
CA ASP A 5 22.15 47.11 2.52
C ASP A 5 23.27 46.13 2.12
N LYS A 6 24.47 46.29 2.71
CA LYS A 6 25.63 45.44 2.39
C LYS A 6 25.43 43.96 2.76
N SER A 7 24.67 43.70 3.82
CA SER A 7 24.38 42.34 4.28
C SER A 7 23.27 41.67 3.46
N ILE A 8 22.29 42.44 2.96
CA ILE A 8 21.26 41.95 2.03
C ILE A 8 21.88 41.53 0.69
N ASP A 9 22.86 42.28 0.16
CA ASP A 9 23.57 41.89 -1.07
C ASP A 9 24.39 40.61 -0.90
N SER A 10 25.08 40.47 0.23
CA SER A 10 25.87 39.27 0.56
C SER A 10 24.99 38.03 0.69
N LEU A 11 23.81 38.16 1.30
CA LEU A 11 22.81 37.08 1.40
C LEU A 11 22.21 36.71 0.04
N ARG A 12 21.96 37.69 -0.83
CA ARG A 12 21.54 37.43 -2.22
C ARG A 12 22.61 36.70 -3.02
N GLN A 13 23.88 37.06 -2.84
CA GLN A 13 25.02 36.40 -3.48
C GLN A 13 25.16 34.95 -3.01
N LEU A 14 25.06 34.71 -1.70
CA LEU A 14 25.02 33.37 -1.11
C LEU A 14 23.84 32.55 -1.64
N PHE A 15 22.63 33.13 -1.73
CA PHE A 15 21.46 32.43 -2.26
C PHE A 15 21.59 32.14 -3.77
N ALA A 16 22.24 33.02 -4.52
CA ALA A 16 22.52 32.82 -5.94
C ALA A 16 23.55 31.71 -6.16
N GLU A 17 24.61 31.65 -5.35
CA GLU A 17 25.59 30.55 -5.35
C GLU A 17 24.96 29.24 -4.87
N PHE A 18 24.12 29.26 -3.83
CA PHE A 18 23.39 28.09 -3.36
C PHE A 18 22.43 27.56 -4.42
N LYS A 19 21.74 28.46 -5.14
CA LYS A 19 20.90 28.13 -6.29
C LYS A 19 21.75 27.55 -7.42
N LYS A 20 22.96 28.05 -7.65
CA LYS A 20 23.92 27.51 -8.63
C LYS A 20 24.44 26.13 -8.24
N TYR A 21 24.74 25.91 -6.95
CA TYR A 21 25.16 24.62 -6.38
C TYR A 21 24.04 23.58 -6.46
N LEU A 22 22.81 23.95 -6.10
CA LEU A 22 21.63 23.10 -6.25
C LEU A 22 21.34 22.79 -7.72
N ASN A 23 21.60 23.71 -8.64
CA ASN A 23 21.40 23.48 -10.07
C ASN A 23 22.42 22.49 -10.65
N LEU A 24 23.66 22.50 -10.15
CA LEU A 24 24.72 21.56 -10.56
C LEU A 24 24.52 20.17 -9.94
N GLN A 25 24.05 20.11 -8.70
CA GLN A 25 23.73 18.85 -8.01
C GLN A 25 22.40 18.24 -8.50
N LYS A 26 21.53 19.07 -9.10
CA LYS A 26 20.28 18.65 -9.73
C LYS A 26 20.52 17.64 -10.84
N GLU A 27 21.59 17.78 -11.62
CA GLU A 27 21.78 16.96 -12.81
C GLU A 27 22.23 15.53 -12.44
N TYR A 28 23.14 15.40 -11.47
CA TYR A 28 23.56 14.12 -10.90
C TYR A 28 22.48 13.45 -10.06
N THR A 29 21.81 14.20 -9.20
CA THR A 29 20.71 13.65 -8.38
C THR A 29 19.52 13.29 -9.25
N ARG A 30 19.23 14.06 -10.31
CA ARG A 30 18.13 13.74 -11.22
C ARG A 30 18.46 12.52 -12.07
N LEU A 31 19.70 12.33 -12.52
CA LEU A 31 20.07 11.08 -13.20
C LEU A 31 19.92 9.87 -12.27
N GLU A 32 20.47 9.94 -11.06
CA GLU A 32 20.41 8.82 -10.10
C GLU A 32 18.98 8.57 -9.58
N VAL A 33 18.20 9.63 -9.33
CA VAL A 33 16.77 9.53 -8.98
C VAL A 33 15.96 9.02 -10.15
N THR A 34 16.22 9.46 -11.39
CA THR A 34 15.52 8.94 -12.58
C THR A 34 15.85 7.49 -12.82
N GLU A 35 17.11 7.08 -12.63
CA GLU A 35 17.53 5.69 -12.73
C GLU A 35 16.85 4.83 -11.65
N LYS A 36 16.91 5.23 -10.37
CA LYS A 36 16.24 4.52 -9.27
C LYS A 36 14.71 4.50 -9.42
N LEU A 37 14.10 5.59 -9.88
CA LEU A 37 12.66 5.64 -10.18
C LEU A 37 12.31 4.73 -11.36
N SER A 38 13.11 4.73 -12.42
CA SER A 38 12.91 3.86 -13.59
C SER A 38 13.01 2.39 -13.21
N VAL A 39 13.97 2.02 -12.35
CA VAL A 39 14.11 0.65 -11.82
C VAL A 39 12.90 0.27 -10.93
N LEU A 40 12.46 1.16 -10.04
CA LEU A 40 11.26 0.93 -9.22
C LEU A 40 10.00 0.82 -10.07
N LEU A 41 9.81 1.69 -11.06
CA LEU A 41 8.68 1.65 -12.00
C LEU A 41 8.71 0.37 -12.83
N SER A 42 9.88 -0.04 -13.32
CA SER A 42 10.06 -1.30 -14.05
C SER A 42 9.68 -2.50 -13.19
N MET A 43 10.18 -2.55 -11.95
CA MET A 43 9.81 -3.62 -11.00
C MET A 43 8.31 -3.60 -10.68
N LEU A 44 7.72 -2.42 -10.49
CA LEU A 44 6.29 -2.25 -10.26
C LEU A 44 5.47 -2.80 -11.44
N ILE A 45 5.85 -2.45 -12.68
CA ILE A 45 5.19 -2.94 -13.90
C ILE A 45 5.30 -4.45 -14.00
N VAL A 46 6.49 -5.03 -13.75
CA VAL A 46 6.67 -6.49 -13.77
C VAL A 46 5.78 -7.17 -12.72
N ILE A 47 5.74 -6.65 -11.49
CA ILE A 47 4.86 -7.17 -10.43
C ILE A 47 3.39 -7.08 -10.85
N LEU A 48 2.96 -5.94 -11.38
CA LEU A 48 1.60 -5.75 -11.90
C LEU A 48 1.25 -6.79 -12.98
N LEU A 49 2.15 -7.00 -13.95
CA LEU A 49 1.96 -8.01 -15.00
C LEU A 49 1.87 -9.42 -14.42
N VAL A 50 2.75 -9.78 -13.48
CA VAL A 50 2.73 -11.08 -12.81
C VAL A 50 1.44 -11.27 -12.01
N VAL A 51 0.95 -10.25 -11.32
CA VAL A 51 -0.31 -10.30 -10.58
C VAL A 51 -1.49 -10.49 -11.52
N ILE A 52 -1.53 -9.78 -12.66
CA ILE A 52 -2.60 -9.93 -13.66
C ILE A 52 -2.57 -11.34 -14.27
N LEU A 53 -1.39 -11.81 -14.67
CA LEU A 53 -1.19 -13.17 -15.19
C LEU A 53 -1.58 -14.23 -14.15
N GLY A 54 -1.15 -14.05 -12.91
CA GLY A 54 -1.50 -14.93 -11.79
C GLY A 54 -3.00 -14.94 -11.50
N MET A 55 -3.65 -13.78 -11.53
CA MET A 55 -5.10 -13.68 -11.35
C MET A 55 -5.85 -14.38 -12.47
N MET A 56 -5.45 -14.20 -13.74
CA MET A 56 -6.01 -14.94 -14.86
C MET A 56 -5.81 -16.46 -14.69
N ALA A 57 -4.60 -16.90 -14.34
CA ALA A 57 -4.29 -18.31 -14.15
C ALA A 57 -5.11 -18.95 -13.03
N LEU A 58 -5.23 -18.27 -11.88
CA LEU A 58 -6.06 -18.72 -10.75
C LEU A 58 -7.55 -18.77 -11.11
N PHE A 59 -8.00 -17.82 -11.93
CA PHE A 59 -9.36 -17.82 -12.45
C PHE A 59 -9.59 -19.05 -13.32
N TYR A 60 -8.74 -19.30 -14.31
CA TYR A 60 -8.83 -20.49 -15.16
C TYR A 60 -8.74 -21.80 -14.36
N LEU A 61 -7.89 -21.87 -13.34
CA LEU A 61 -7.80 -23.03 -12.45
C LEU A 61 -9.12 -23.27 -11.71
N SER A 62 -9.77 -22.20 -11.26
CA SER A 62 -11.12 -22.29 -10.67
C SER A 62 -12.17 -22.78 -11.68
N PHE A 63 -12.07 -22.37 -12.95
CA PHE A 63 -12.92 -22.89 -14.03
C PHE A 63 -12.69 -24.38 -14.29
N THR A 64 -11.44 -24.83 -14.29
CA THR A 64 -11.10 -26.26 -14.42
C THR A 64 -11.71 -27.07 -13.29
N MET A 65 -11.59 -26.60 -12.04
CA MET A 65 -12.20 -27.25 -10.88
C MET A 65 -13.72 -27.34 -11.04
N ALA A 66 -14.38 -26.26 -11.50
CA ALA A 66 -15.81 -26.24 -11.79
C ALA A 66 -16.21 -27.25 -12.88
N TYR A 67 -15.38 -27.40 -13.91
CA TYR A 67 -15.60 -28.36 -14.99
C TYR A 67 -15.45 -29.81 -14.56
N VAL A 68 -14.52 -30.10 -13.64
CA VAL A 68 -14.39 -31.45 -13.05
C VAL A 68 -15.62 -31.80 -12.21
N LEU A 69 -16.28 -30.81 -11.61
CA LEU A 69 -17.57 -31.00 -10.92
C LEU A 69 -18.76 -31.11 -11.89
N ALA A 70 -18.63 -30.69 -13.15
CA ALA A 70 -19.69 -30.75 -14.17
C ALA A 70 -20.39 -32.11 -14.31
N PRO A 71 -19.67 -33.24 -14.45
CA PRO A 71 -20.31 -34.55 -14.52
C PRO A 71 -21.00 -34.97 -13.21
N ALA A 72 -20.56 -34.45 -12.05
CA ALA A 72 -21.16 -34.78 -10.76
C ALA A 72 -22.48 -34.03 -10.49
N VAL A 73 -22.63 -32.82 -11.03
CA VAL A 73 -23.79 -31.94 -10.80
C VAL A 73 -24.76 -31.94 -12.01
N GLY A 74 -24.52 -32.79 -13.02
CA GLY A 74 -25.43 -32.98 -14.16
C GLY A 74 -25.30 -31.93 -15.27
N GLY A 75 -24.16 -31.24 -15.36
CA GLY A 75 -23.87 -30.30 -16.44
C GLY A 75 -23.00 -29.12 -16.03
N ILE A 76 -22.36 -28.51 -17.03
CA ILE A 76 -21.48 -27.34 -16.87
C ILE A 76 -22.30 -26.14 -16.34
N THR A 77 -23.49 -25.93 -16.91
CA THR A 77 -24.39 -24.83 -16.51
C THR A 77 -24.83 -24.93 -15.06
N VAL A 78 -25.17 -26.13 -14.59
CA VAL A 78 -25.59 -26.35 -13.19
C VAL A 78 -24.41 -26.17 -12.25
N SER A 79 -23.21 -26.59 -12.65
CA SER A 79 -21.99 -26.45 -11.84
C SER A 79 -21.59 -25.00 -11.66
N PHE A 80 -21.64 -24.17 -12.71
CA PHE A 80 -21.39 -22.74 -12.58
C PHE A 80 -22.44 -22.03 -11.72
N SER A 81 -23.72 -22.40 -11.87
CA SER A 81 -24.78 -21.84 -11.04
C SER A 81 -24.59 -22.20 -9.56
N LEU A 82 -24.23 -23.44 -9.26
CA LEU A 82 -23.95 -23.91 -7.91
C LEU A 82 -22.70 -23.22 -7.32
N LEU A 83 -21.63 -23.07 -8.10
CA LEU A 83 -20.42 -22.34 -7.69
C LEU A 83 -20.71 -20.86 -7.42
N ALA A 84 -21.52 -20.22 -8.26
CA ALA A 84 -21.91 -18.82 -8.09
C ALA A 84 -22.73 -18.64 -6.80
N VAL A 85 -23.69 -19.52 -6.54
CA VAL A 85 -24.47 -19.52 -5.29
C VAL A 85 -23.59 -19.81 -4.08
N PHE A 86 -22.66 -20.76 -4.18
CA PHE A 86 -21.70 -21.08 -3.11
C PHE A 86 -20.77 -19.91 -2.80
N TYR A 87 -20.18 -19.27 -3.82
CA TYR A 87 -19.34 -18.09 -3.64
C TYR A 87 -20.12 -16.89 -3.11
N ALA A 88 -21.37 -16.69 -3.54
CA ALA A 88 -22.24 -15.65 -2.99
C ALA A 88 -22.56 -15.92 -1.51
N LEU A 89 -22.85 -17.17 -1.13
CA LEU A 89 -23.02 -17.57 0.27
C LEU A 89 -21.76 -17.36 1.10
N LEU A 90 -20.59 -17.75 0.58
CA LEU A 90 -19.29 -17.50 1.19
C LEU A 90 -19.03 -16.00 1.37
N ALA A 91 -19.36 -15.18 0.38
CA ALA A 91 -19.24 -13.74 0.45
C ALA A 91 -20.17 -13.15 1.53
N ILE A 92 -21.42 -13.59 1.61
CA ILE A 92 -22.37 -13.17 2.65
C ILE A 92 -21.86 -13.58 4.05
N LEU A 93 -21.30 -14.79 4.18
CA LEU A 93 -20.72 -15.27 5.42
C LEU A 93 -19.48 -14.45 5.82
N LEU A 94 -18.58 -14.16 4.87
CA LEU A 94 -17.42 -13.28 5.06
C LEU A 94 -17.85 -11.88 5.47
N VAL A 95 -18.88 -11.32 4.83
CA VAL A 95 -19.43 -10.00 5.18
C VAL A 95 -20.08 -10.02 6.57
N SER A 96 -20.71 -11.12 6.98
CA SER A 96 -21.23 -11.27 8.34
C SER A 96 -20.11 -11.38 9.37
N PHE A 97 -19.05 -12.11 9.06
CA PHE A 97 -17.82 -12.22 9.87
C PHE A 97 -16.88 -11.02 9.71
N ARG A 98 -17.21 -10.02 8.89
CA ARG A 98 -16.34 -8.86 8.58
C ARG A 98 -15.87 -8.14 9.84
N LYS A 99 -16.75 -8.06 10.84
CA LYS A 99 -16.46 -7.43 12.13
C LYS A 99 -15.39 -8.22 12.89
N ARG A 100 -15.44 -9.56 12.84
CA ARG A 100 -14.54 -10.44 13.58
C ARG A 100 -13.20 -10.71 12.89
N LEU A 101 -13.16 -10.71 11.56
CA LEU A 101 -11.96 -11.08 10.80
C LEU A 101 -11.06 -9.90 10.41
N ILE A 102 -11.63 -8.71 10.17
CA ILE A 102 -10.87 -7.55 9.69
C ILE A 102 -10.84 -6.45 10.75
N ILE A 103 -11.99 -6.10 11.31
CA ILE A 103 -12.10 -4.95 12.22
C ILE A 103 -11.46 -5.28 13.58
N ASP A 104 -11.75 -6.44 14.17
CA ASP A 104 -11.19 -6.84 15.46
C ASP A 104 -9.64 -6.88 15.50
N PRO A 105 -8.91 -7.49 14.55
CA PRO A 105 -7.45 -7.46 14.57
C PRO A 105 -6.88 -6.06 14.29
N MET A 106 -7.51 -5.26 13.42
CA MET A 106 -7.08 -3.88 13.19
C MET A 106 -7.29 -3.00 14.42
N VAL A 107 -8.44 -3.10 15.09
CA VAL A 107 -8.72 -2.35 16.33
C VAL A 107 -7.79 -2.79 17.44
N LYS A 108 -7.48 -4.08 17.58
CA LYS A 108 -6.51 -4.59 18.57
C LYS A 108 -5.08 -4.16 18.27
N PHE A 109 -4.70 -4.06 16.99
CA PHE A 109 -3.39 -3.55 16.59
C PHE A 109 -3.25 -2.05 16.87
N ILE A 110 -4.27 -1.27 16.51
CA ILE A 110 -4.34 0.17 16.78
C ILE A 110 -4.37 0.41 18.29
N ALA A 111 -5.28 -0.24 19.03
CA ALA A 111 -5.33 -0.15 20.48
C ALA A 111 -4.01 -0.60 21.14
N GLY A 112 -3.37 -1.64 20.62
CA GLY A 112 -2.06 -2.09 21.07
C GLY A 112 -0.92 -1.10 20.78
N LEU A 113 -0.98 -0.33 19.69
CA LEU A 113 -0.02 0.76 19.43
C LEU A 113 -0.28 1.97 20.34
N PHE A 114 -1.54 2.36 20.51
CA PHE A 114 -1.92 3.51 21.33
C PHE A 114 -1.75 3.25 22.83
N MET A 115 -2.15 2.08 23.35
CA MET A 115 -1.96 1.69 24.77
C MET A 115 -0.51 1.41 25.13
N LYS A 116 0.38 1.23 24.14
CA LYS A 116 1.83 1.14 24.37
C LYS A 116 2.49 2.52 24.51
N THR A 117 1.71 3.60 24.32
CA THR A 117 2.12 4.95 24.73
C THR A 117 1.87 5.06 26.24
N PRO A 118 2.90 5.34 27.05
CA PRO A 118 2.87 5.04 28.48
C PRO A 118 1.93 6.00 29.21
N GLU A 119 0.81 5.48 29.74
CA GLU A 119 0.23 6.01 30.96
C GLU A 119 1.11 5.53 32.14
N LYS A 120 2.29 6.13 32.26
CA LYS A 120 3.06 6.10 33.50
C LYS A 120 3.50 7.51 33.77
N ASN A 121 2.62 8.28 34.41
CA ASN A 121 2.95 9.39 35.30
C ASN A 121 1.69 9.84 36.03
N ASN A 122 1.28 9.09 37.05
CA ASN A 122 0.67 9.69 38.24
C ASN A 122 1.31 9.04 39.47
N PRO A 123 2.08 9.78 40.28
CA PRO A 123 2.57 9.29 41.57
C PRO A 123 1.40 9.12 42.55
N PRO A 124 1.57 8.31 43.62
CA PRO A 124 0.50 8.00 44.56
C PRO A 124 0.12 9.25 45.35
N THR A 125 -1.12 9.70 45.22
CA THR A 125 -1.69 10.72 46.11
C THR A 125 -2.15 10.03 47.40
N GLN A 126 -1.25 9.95 48.38
CA GLN A 126 -1.58 9.97 49.82
C GLN A 126 -1.16 11.37 50.33
N PRO A 127 -1.92 12.02 51.22
CA PRO A 127 -2.22 11.54 52.58
C PRO A 127 -3.71 11.41 52.91
#